data_AF-A0A528FL59-F1
#
_entry.id   AF-A0A528FL59-F1
#
_cell.length_a   1.000
_cell.length_b   1.000
_cell.length_c   1.000
_cell.angle_alpha   90.00
_cell.angle_beta   90.00
_cell.angle_gamma   90.00
#
_symmetry.space_group_name_H-M   'P 1'
#
loop_
_entity.id
_entity.type
_entity.pdbx_description
1 polymer ?
#
loop_
_entity_poly.entity_id
_entity_poly.type
_entity_poly.pdbx_seq_one_letter_code
_entity_poly.pdbx_strand_id
1 'polypeptide(L)' 'MSNDVLCLEHFLPYRLNRLADAISREFSKIYKDRYGLSRPEWRTLATLGQFGTTTATAIGAHSAM' A
#
# COMPACT_ATOMS: atom_id res chain seq x y z
N MET A 1 21.09 28.09 19.13
CA MET A 1 20.35 26.81 19.16
C MET A 1 20.16 26.38 17.71
N SER A 2 20.94 25.42 17.22
CA SER A 2 20.76 24.93 15.85
C SER A 2 19.47 24.13 15.78
N ASN A 3 18.56 24.58 14.94
CA ASN A 3 17.33 23.88 14.63
C ASN A 3 17.69 22.80 13.60
N ASP A 4 17.98 21.58 14.05
CA ASP A 4 18.22 20.43 13.18
C ASP A 4 16.90 20.04 12.51
N VAL A 5 16.60 20.70 11.39
CA VAL A 5 15.41 20.38 10.59
C VAL A 5 15.70 19.08 9.83
N LEU A 6 14.85 18.07 10.05
CA LEU A 6 14.90 16.82 9.30
C LEU A 6 14.65 17.08 7.80
N CYS A 7 15.67 16.88 6.97
CA CYS A 7 15.51 16.87 5.51
C CYS A 7 14.90 15.54 5.07
N LEU A 8 13.61 15.56 4.71
CA LEU A 8 12.85 14.38 4.33
C LEU A 8 13.42 13.69 3.08
N GLU A 9 14.00 14.47 2.17
CA GLU A 9 14.66 14.00 0.94
C GLU A 9 15.93 13.18 1.22
N HIS A 10 16.51 13.31 2.42
CA HIS A 10 17.60 12.46 2.89
C HIS A 10 17.13 11.36 3.86
N PHE A 11 15.88 11.40 4.29
CA PHE A 11 15.32 10.43 5.22
C PHE A 11 14.72 9.23 4.48
N LEU A 12 15.38 8.07 4.59
CA LEU A 12 15.01 6.87 3.85
C LEU A 12 13.54 6.44 4.06
N PRO A 13 12.99 6.39 5.30
CA PRO A 13 11.60 6.00 5.50
C PRO A 13 10.60 6.88 4.75
N TYR A 14 10.83 8.20 4.70
CA TYR A 14 9.97 9.11 3.93
C TYR A 14 10.01 8.81 2.44
N ARG A 15 11.21 8.61 1.88
CA ARG A 15 11.39 8.30 0.46
C ARG A 15 10.72 6.98 0.08
N LEU A 16 10.85 5.95 0.92
CA LEU A 16 10.20 4.66 0.69
C LEU A 16 8.68 4.76 0.75
N ASN A 17 8.13 5.49 1.73
CA ASN A 17 6.69 5.70 1.83
C ASN A 17 6.15 6.44 0.60
N ARG A 18 6.80 7.53 0.18
CA ARG A 18 6.43 8.30 -1.00
C ARG A 18 6.50 7.46 -2.29
N LEU A 19 7.54 6.64 -2.44
CA LEU A 19 7.68 5.72 -3.57
C LEU A 19 6.58 4.66 -3.58
N ALA A 20 6.33 4.01 -2.45
CA ALA A 20 5.30 2.99 -2.32
C ALA A 20 3.91 3.54 -2.67
N ASP A 21 3.62 4.78 -2.28
CA ASP A 21 2.35 5.43 -2.57
C ASP A 21 2.23 5.81 -4.05
N ALA A 22 3.31 6.29 -4.68
CA ALA A 22 3.35 6.56 -6.12
C ALA A 22 3.12 5.28 -6.95
N ILE A 23 3.83 4.20 -6.63
CA ILE A 23 3.65 2.89 -7.27
C ILE A 23 2.20 2.43 -7.10
N SER A 24 1.67 2.51 -5.88
CA SER A 24 0.32 2.03 -5.61
C SER A 24 -0.76 2.80 -6.34
N ARG A 25 -0.57 4.10 -6.56
CA ARG A 25 -1.49 4.92 -7.38
C ARG A 25 -1.49 4.50 -8.83
N GLU A 26 -0.33 4.26 -9.43
CA GLU A 26 -0.25 3.81 -10.82
C GLU A 26 -0.89 2.43 -11.01
N PHE A 27 -0.60 1.47 -10.13
CA PHE A 27 -1.23 0.15 -10.16
C PHE A 27 -2.75 0.22 -9.95
N SER A 28 -3.25 1.25 -9.25
CA SER A 28 -4.68 1.40 -9.00
C SER A 28 -5.52 1.57 -10.26
N LYS A 29 -4.94 2.15 -11.30
CA LYS A 29 -5.61 2.30 -12.60
C LYS A 29 -5.93 0.94 -13.21
N ILE A 30 -5.02 -0.04 -13.07
CA ILE A 30 -5.20 -1.37 -13.67
C ILE A 30 -6.44 -2.07 -13.12
N TYR A 31 -6.56 -2.18 -11.79
CA TYR A 31 -7.69 -2.89 -11.18
C TYR A 31 -8.97 -2.04 -11.12
N LYS A 32 -8.86 -0.71 -11.09
CA LYS A 32 -10.02 0.18 -11.17
C LYS A 32 -10.64 0.18 -12.57
N ASP A 33 -9.84 0.34 -13.62
CA ASP A 33 -10.35 0.45 -14.98
C ASP A 33 -10.84 -0.90 -15.51
N ARG A 34 -10.17 -1.99 -15.13
CA ARG A 34 -10.54 -3.34 -15.58
C ARG A 34 -11.67 -3.97 -14.77
N TYR A 35 -11.71 -3.73 -13.46
CA TYR A 35 -12.58 -4.48 -12.54
C TYR A 35 -13.41 -3.60 -11.61
N GLY A 36 -13.28 -2.26 -11.68
CA GLY A 36 -13.99 -1.34 -10.78
C GLY A 36 -13.53 -1.39 -9.33
N LEU A 37 -12.41 -2.06 -9.02
CA LEU A 37 -11.98 -2.30 -7.65
C LEU A 37 -11.28 -1.07 -7.06
N SER A 38 -11.49 -0.86 -5.77
CA SER A 38 -10.67 0.00 -4.93
C SER A 38 -9.38 -0.70 -4.48
N ARG A 39 -8.43 0.06 -3.93
CA ARG A 39 -7.17 -0.47 -3.41
C ARG A 39 -7.36 -1.50 -2.28
N PRO A 40 -8.24 -1.27 -1.28
CA PRO A 40 -8.55 -2.28 -0.26
C PRO A 40 -9.18 -3.56 -0.83
N GLU A 41 -10.14 -3.43 -1.76
CA GLU A 41 -10.80 -4.58 -2.37
C GLU A 41 -9.83 -5.42 -3.19
N TRP A 42 -8.99 -4.77 -4.01
CA TRP A 42 -7.91 -5.44 -4.75
C TRP A 42 -6.97 -6.21 -3.82
N ARG A 43 -6.52 -5.59 -2.72
CA ARG A 43 -5.62 -6.24 -1.75
C ARG A 43 -6.28 -7.42 -1.06
N THR A 44 -7.56 -7.30 -0.73
CA THR A 44 -8.33 -8.37 -0.13
C THR A 44 -8.41 -9.56 -1.08
N LEU A 45 -8.75 -9.31 -2.34
CA LEU A 45 -8.81 -10.34 -3.39
C LEU A 45 -7.44 -10.99 -3.63
N ALA A 46 -6.36 -10.20 -3.72
CA ALA A 46 -5.01 -10.72 -3.91
C ALA A 46 -4.56 -11.58 -2.72
N THR A 47 -4.88 -11.17 -1.50
CA THR A 47 -4.57 -11.93 -0.27
C THR A 47 -5.33 -13.26 -0.26
N LEU A 48 -6.62 -13.26 -0.61
CA LEU A 48 -7.40 -14.48 -0.77
C LEU A 48 -6.86 -15.38 -1.89
N GLY A 49 -6.40 -14.79 -3.00
CA GLY A 49 -5.76 -15.55 -4.09
C GLY A 49 -4.46 -16.23 -3.67
N GLN A 50 -3.69 -15.60 -2.76
CA GLN A 50 -2.43 -16.15 -2.25
C GLN A 50 -2.64 -17.21 -1.15
N PHE A 51 -3.56 -16.96 -0.21
CA PHE A 51 -3.70 -17.78 1.00
C PHE A 51 -4.97 -18.66 1.01
N GLY A 52 -5.83 -18.55 0.00
CA GLY A 52 -7.11 -19.24 -0.04
C GLY A 52 -8.08 -18.69 1.00
N THR A 53 -8.83 -19.59 1.64
CA THR A 53 -9.80 -19.23 2.66
C THR A 53 -9.10 -18.77 3.94
N THR A 54 -9.29 -17.50 4.29
CA THR A 54 -8.75 -16.91 5.52
C THR A 54 -9.74 -15.93 6.14
N THR A 55 -9.46 -15.45 7.34
CA THR A 55 -10.34 -14.50 8.06
C THR A 55 -10.05 -13.06 7.67
N ALA A 56 -11.04 -12.18 7.83
CA ALA A 56 -10.85 -10.74 7.64
C ALA A 56 -9.74 -10.17 8.54
N THR A 57 -9.62 -10.67 9.77
CA THR A 57 -8.56 -10.28 10.71
C THR A 57 -7.17 -10.63 10.18
N ALA A 58 -7.00 -11.85 9.64
CA ALA A 58 -5.74 -12.27 9.04
C ALA A 58 -5.39 -11.45 7.79
N ILE A 59 -6.40 -11.10 6.97
CA ILE A 59 -6.22 -10.21 5.81
C ILE A 59 -5.73 -8.84 6.27
N GLY A 60 -6.37 -8.22 7.27
CA GLY A 60 -5.96 -6.92 7.80
C GLY A 60 -4.52 -6.91 8.33
N ALA A 61 -4.16 -7.94 9.11
CA ALA A 61 -2.80 -8.08 9.63
C ALA A 61 -1.73 -8.23 8.53
N HIS A 62 -2.06 -8.93 7.44
CA HIS A 62 -1.11 -9.18 6.34
C HIS A 62 -0.95 -7.98 5.39
N SER A 63 -2.04 -7.28 5.09
CA SER A 63 -2.08 -6.28 4.02
C SER A 63 -1.62 -4.88 4.44
N ALA A 64 -1.21 -4.71 5.70
CA ALA A 64 -0.85 -3.42 6.31
C ALA A 64 -1.90 -2.34 6.04
N MET A 65 -3.18 -2.75 6.04
CA MET A 65 -4.34 -1.86 5.88
C MET A 65 -4.60 -1.06 7.14
#